data_AF-A0A959S234-F1
#
_entry.id   AF-A0A959S234-F1
#
_cell.length_a   1.000
_cell.length_b   1.000
_cell.length_c   1.000
_cell.angle_alpha   90.00
_cell.angle_beta   90.00
_cell.angle_gamma   90.00
#
_symmetry.space_group_name_H-M   'P 1'
#
loop_
_entity.id
_entity.type
_entity.pdbx_description
1 polymer ?
#
loop_
_entity_poly.entity_id
_entity_poly.type
_entity_poly.pdbx_seq_one_letter_code
_entity_poly.pdbx_strand_id
1 'polypeptide(L)'
;MKTKILIFILIVILSVTLNTLTDPTVIKPLLEKLIFNSVSIMVGLSIALVGIFLSSINTVYLSIYRLTKSRKKKESFTDGEIQQIKSKLTELVDELKDNSLFALYAFLFVIVLFFIKEVDFPYVHWFIESKIFTKIFVYDTIILIGNFLIFWSIIDSMKVVFKISKAFELVRED
;
A
#
# COMPACT_ATOMS: atom_id res chain seq x y z
N MET A 1 -10.32 -2.90 15.01
CA MET A 1 -9.08 -3.57 15.47
C MET A 1 -9.13 -5.09 15.34
N LYS A 2 -10.15 -5.80 15.84
CA LYS A 2 -10.21 -7.29 15.82
C LYS A 2 -9.98 -7.91 14.42
N THR A 3 -10.58 -7.36 13.38
CA THR A 3 -10.42 -7.85 12.00
C THR A 3 -9.00 -7.68 11.46
N LYS A 4 -8.34 -6.55 11.77
CA LYS A 4 -6.95 -6.29 11.33
C LYS A 4 -5.96 -7.26 11.99
N ILE A 5 -6.17 -7.58 13.27
CA ILE A 5 -5.36 -8.55 14.01
C ILE A 5 -5.55 -9.96 13.44
N LEU A 6 -6.80 -10.35 13.14
CA LEU A 6 -7.09 -11.63 12.49
C LEU A 6 -6.39 -11.78 11.13
N ILE A 7 -6.45 -10.74 10.30
CA ILE A 7 -5.76 -10.72 8.99
C ILE A 7 -4.24 -10.86 9.19
N PHE A 8 -3.67 -10.14 10.15
CA PHE A 8 -2.24 -10.24 10.46
C PHE A 8 -1.83 -11.65 10.90
N ILE A 9 -2.59 -12.27 11.81
CA ILE A 9 -2.33 -13.65 12.27
C ILE A 9 -2.43 -14.62 11.09
N LEU A 10 -3.43 -14.44 10.22
CA LEU A 10 -3.60 -15.26 9.02
C LEU A 10 -2.40 -15.13 8.07
N ILE A 11 -1.86 -13.92 7.87
CA ILE A 11 -0.66 -13.68 7.05
C ILE A 11 0.54 -14.45 7.61
N VAL A 12 0.73 -14.41 8.94
CA VAL A 12 1.84 -15.14 9.60
C VAL A 12 1.68 -16.64 9.39
N ILE A 13 0.49 -17.19 9.64
CA ILE A 13 0.21 -18.63 9.47
C ILE A 13 0.44 -19.05 8.02
N LEU A 14 -0.08 -18.29 7.05
CA LEU A 14 0.09 -18.59 5.63
C LEU A 14 1.55 -18.56 5.22
N SER A 15 2.33 -17.59 5.71
CA SER A 15 3.74 -17.42 5.38
C SER A 15 4.58 -18.57 5.91
N VAL A 16 4.36 -18.97 7.18
CA VAL A 16 5.02 -20.12 7.78
C VAL A 16 4.64 -21.40 7.03
N THR A 17 3.35 -21.61 6.78
CA THR A 17 2.84 -22.81 6.09
C THR A 17 3.41 -22.93 4.69
N LEU A 18 3.38 -21.84 3.90
CA LEU A 18 3.97 -21.79 2.56
C LEU A 18 5.46 -22.14 2.58
N ASN A 19 6.21 -21.56 3.51
CA ASN A 19 7.64 -21.80 3.60
C ASN A 19 7.97 -23.23 4.07
N THR A 20 7.13 -23.84 4.89
CA THR A 20 7.32 -25.23 5.33
C THR A 20 6.93 -26.26 4.28
N LEU A 21 5.93 -25.98 3.44
CA LEU A 21 5.39 -26.92 2.46
C LEU A 21 6.06 -26.81 1.08
N THR A 22 6.80 -25.74 0.83
CA THR A 22 7.43 -25.50 -0.47
C THR A 22 8.90 -25.89 -0.41
N ASP A 23 9.38 -26.59 -1.44
CA ASP A 23 10.79 -26.95 -1.53
C ASP A 23 11.69 -25.70 -1.57
N PRO A 24 12.85 -25.70 -0.89
CA PRO A 24 13.77 -24.55 -0.86
C PRO A 24 14.27 -24.11 -2.25
N THR A 25 14.32 -25.03 -3.22
CA THR A 25 14.70 -24.74 -4.60
C THR A 25 13.63 -23.96 -5.36
N VAL A 26 12.37 -24.03 -4.92
CA VAL A 26 11.22 -23.35 -5.51
C VAL A 26 10.90 -22.05 -4.78
N ILE A 27 11.15 -21.97 -3.47
CA ILE A 27 10.84 -20.76 -2.67
C ILE A 27 11.62 -19.53 -3.16
N LYS A 28 12.91 -19.69 -3.49
CA LYS A 28 13.77 -18.60 -3.95
C LYS A 28 13.26 -17.93 -5.24
N PRO A 29 13.04 -18.66 -6.35
CA PRO A 29 12.50 -18.04 -7.57
C PRO A 29 11.07 -17.53 -7.38
N LEU A 30 10.28 -18.10 -6.47
CA LEU A 30 8.95 -17.59 -6.13
C LEU A 30 9.04 -16.22 -5.44
N LEU A 31 9.96 -16.06 -4.48
CA LEU A 31 10.20 -14.80 -3.78
C LEU A 31 10.71 -13.71 -4.73
N GLU A 32 11.63 -14.04 -5.63
CA GLU A 32 12.11 -13.09 -6.66
C GLU A 32 10.96 -12.59 -7.54
N LYS A 33 10.09 -13.49 -8.00
CA LYS A 33 8.89 -13.13 -8.77
C LYS A 33 7.91 -12.28 -7.96
N LEU A 34 7.72 -12.59 -6.67
CA LEU A 34 6.87 -11.82 -5.76
C LEU A 34 7.39 -10.39 -5.57
N ILE A 35 8.70 -10.24 -5.36
CA ILE A 35 9.35 -8.93 -5.23
C ILE A 35 9.19 -8.14 -6.54
N PHE A 36 9.46 -8.75 -7.70
CA PHE A 36 9.32 -8.09 -8.99
C PHE A 36 7.86 -7.68 -9.31
N ASN A 37 6.91 -8.55 -8.98
CA ASN A 37 5.48 -8.21 -9.11
C ASN A 37 5.08 -7.06 -8.17
N SER A 38 5.64 -7.02 -6.95
CA SER A 38 5.39 -5.93 -6.00
C SER A 38 5.87 -4.58 -6.54
N VAL A 39 7.01 -4.53 -7.25
CA VAL A 39 7.48 -3.33 -7.97
C VAL A 39 6.45 -2.87 -8.99
N SER A 40 5.98 -3.79 -9.83
CA SER A 40 5.01 -3.49 -10.89
C SER A 40 3.72 -2.88 -10.31
N ILE A 41 3.27 -3.41 -9.17
CA ILE A 41 2.08 -2.91 -8.49
C ILE A 41 2.33 -1.54 -7.84
N MET A 42 3.50 -1.31 -7.24
CA MET A 42 3.89 0.00 -6.71
C MET A 42 3.90 1.09 -7.79
N VAL A 43 4.38 0.77 -8.99
CA VAL A 43 4.32 1.69 -10.13
C VAL A 43 2.86 2.01 -10.48
N GLY A 44 1.98 1.00 -10.54
CA GLY A 44 0.55 1.20 -10.77
C GLY A 44 -0.11 2.09 -9.71
N LEU A 45 0.21 1.89 -8.43
CA LEU A 45 -0.25 2.74 -7.32
C LEU A 45 0.22 4.18 -7.44
N SER A 46 1.49 4.37 -7.83
CA SER A 46 2.06 5.70 -8.03
C SER A 46 1.33 6.45 -9.15
N ILE A 47 1.00 5.77 -10.25
CA ILE A 47 0.21 6.34 -11.35
C ILE A 47 -1.20 6.72 -10.87
N ALA A 48 -1.86 5.84 -10.10
CA ALA A 48 -3.19 6.12 -9.56
C ALA A 48 -3.19 7.33 -8.61
N LEU A 49 -2.18 7.43 -7.73
CA LEU A 49 -1.96 8.56 -6.85
C LEU A 49 -1.78 9.88 -7.62
N VAL A 50 -0.93 9.88 -8.66
CA VAL A 50 -0.71 11.04 -9.53
C VAL A 50 -2.01 11.42 -10.25
N GLY A 51 -2.77 10.45 -10.74
CA GLY A 51 -4.07 10.67 -11.37
C GLY A 51 -5.08 11.35 -10.43
N ILE A 52 -5.18 10.87 -9.18
CA ILE A 52 -6.01 11.49 -8.14
C ILE A 52 -5.54 12.92 -7.83
N PHE A 53 -4.24 13.13 -7.70
CA PHE A 53 -3.67 14.45 -7.44
C PHE A 53 -4.00 15.44 -8.56
N LEU A 54 -3.81 15.05 -9.82
CA LEU A 54 -4.14 15.87 -10.98
C LEU A 54 -5.65 16.17 -11.05
N SER A 55 -6.50 15.18 -10.78
CA SER A 55 -7.96 15.37 -10.72
C SER A 55 -8.37 16.34 -9.61
N SER A 56 -7.73 16.23 -8.44
CA SER A 56 -7.95 17.13 -7.30
C SER A 56 -7.56 18.57 -7.65
N ILE A 57 -6.42 18.77 -8.32
CA ILE A 57 -5.99 20.10 -8.80
C ILE A 57 -7.02 20.65 -9.79
N ASN A 58 -7.49 19.85 -10.74
CA ASN A 58 -8.48 20.29 -11.71
C ASN A 58 -9.81 20.68 -11.04
N THR A 59 -10.24 19.92 -10.03
CA THR A 59 -11.45 20.22 -9.25
C THR A 59 -11.30 21.52 -8.46
N VAL A 60 -10.15 21.75 -7.82
CA VAL A 60 -9.84 23.01 -7.12
C VAL A 60 -9.82 24.18 -8.11
N TYR A 61 -9.18 24.00 -9.26
CA TYR A 61 -9.13 25.01 -10.32
C TYR A 61 -10.53 25.37 -10.83
N LEU A 62 -11.37 24.36 -11.11
CA LEU A 62 -12.77 24.55 -11.51
C LEU A 62 -13.59 25.23 -10.42
N SER A 63 -13.36 24.90 -9.14
CA SER A 63 -14.04 25.53 -8.00
C SER A 63 -13.68 27.01 -7.90
N ILE A 64 -12.39 27.36 -8.01
CA ILE A 64 -11.92 28.75 -8.04
C ILE A 64 -12.51 29.48 -9.26
N TYR A 65 -12.50 28.85 -10.44
CA TYR A 65 -13.06 29.42 -11.66
C TYR A 65 -14.57 29.68 -11.52
N ARG A 66 -15.33 28.72 -10.97
CA ARG A 66 -16.77 28.86 -10.68
C ARG A 66 -17.00 30.01 -9.70
N LEU A 67 -16.24 30.11 -8.60
CA LEU A 67 -16.36 31.21 -7.63
C LEU A 67 -16.06 32.58 -8.25
N THR A 68 -15.05 32.66 -9.11
CA THR A 68 -14.65 33.91 -9.78
C THR A 68 -15.66 34.32 -10.84
N LYS A 69 -16.30 33.37 -11.53
CA LYS A 69 -17.28 33.60 -12.60
C LYS A 69 -18.72 33.74 -12.09
N SER A 70 -19.06 33.17 -10.93
CA SER A 70 -20.43 33.06 -10.41
C SER A 70 -20.87 34.21 -9.50
N ARG A 71 -20.42 35.45 -9.76
CA ARG A 71 -21.04 36.66 -9.17
C ARG A 71 -22.56 36.80 -9.43
N LYS A 72 -23.23 35.85 -10.13
CA LYS A 72 -24.62 35.97 -10.57
C LYS A 72 -25.56 34.74 -10.47
N LYS A 73 -25.21 33.58 -9.88
CA LYS A 73 -26.21 32.50 -9.68
C LYS A 73 -26.10 31.82 -8.32
N LYS A 74 -27.23 31.85 -7.59
CA LYS A 74 -27.51 31.14 -6.34
C LYS A 74 -27.61 29.64 -6.62
N GLU A 75 -26.50 28.93 -6.51
CA GLU A 75 -26.39 27.49 -6.23
C GLU A 75 -24.92 27.17 -5.94
N SER A 76 -24.28 28.05 -5.17
CA SER A 76 -22.95 27.78 -4.63
C SER A 76 -23.13 26.90 -3.39
N PHE A 77 -22.50 25.73 -3.38
CA PHE A 77 -22.23 24.99 -2.15
C PHE A 77 -21.86 25.99 -1.05
N THR A 78 -22.51 25.87 0.10
CA THR A 78 -22.20 26.74 1.23
C THR A 78 -20.74 26.53 1.63
N ASP A 79 -20.07 27.56 2.15
CA ASP A 79 -18.67 27.44 2.60
C ASP A 79 -18.49 26.27 3.58
N GLY A 80 -19.52 25.96 4.37
CA GLY A 80 -19.55 24.79 5.26
C GLY A 80 -19.55 23.43 4.54
N GLU A 81 -20.29 23.29 3.45
CA GLU A 81 -20.30 22.07 2.62
C GLU A 81 -18.95 21.88 1.90
N ILE A 82 -18.39 22.97 1.38
CA ILE A 82 -17.05 22.96 0.77
C ILE A 82 -15.99 22.54 1.80
N GLN A 83 -16.07 23.07 3.02
CA GLN A 83 -15.16 22.72 4.11
C GLN A 83 -15.27 21.22 4.46
N GLN A 84 -16.50 20.68 4.52
CA GLN A 84 -16.74 19.26 4.81
C GLN A 84 -16.22 18.34 3.70
N ILE A 85 -16.43 18.70 2.43
CA ILE A 85 -15.91 17.95 1.28
C ILE A 85 -14.39 17.95 1.31
N LYS A 86 -13.77 19.12 1.54
CA LYS A 86 -12.32 19.26 1.63
C LYS A 86 -11.75 18.43 2.77
N SER A 87 -12.37 18.45 3.95
CA SER A 87 -11.93 17.65 5.10
C SER A 87 -11.96 16.15 4.78
N LYS A 88 -13.08 15.64 4.25
CA LYS A 88 -13.21 14.23 3.89
C LYS A 88 -12.24 13.81 2.78
N LEU A 89 -12.01 14.69 1.80
CA LEU A 89 -11.05 14.42 0.73
C LEU A 89 -9.62 14.38 1.28
N THR A 90 -9.26 15.32 2.16
CA THR A 90 -7.96 15.34 2.82
C THR A 90 -7.74 14.08 3.65
N GLU A 91 -8.72 13.63 4.43
CA GLU A 91 -8.65 12.38 5.18
C GLU A 91 -8.38 11.17 4.27
N LEU A 92 -9.07 11.08 3.12
CA LEU A 92 -8.86 10.00 2.16
C LEU A 92 -7.49 10.09 1.49
N VAL A 93 -7.01 11.29 1.16
CA VAL A 93 -5.67 11.50 0.59
C VAL A 93 -4.59 11.13 1.60
N ASP A 94 -4.76 11.48 2.87
CA ASP A 94 -3.83 11.12 3.94
C ASP A 94 -3.81 9.60 4.17
N GLU A 95 -4.98 8.93 4.19
CA GLU A 95 -5.06 7.45 4.27
C GLU A 95 -4.32 6.79 3.08
N LEU A 96 -4.50 7.32 1.87
CA LEU A 96 -3.84 6.80 0.67
C LEU A 96 -2.31 7.02 0.73
N LYS A 97 -1.88 8.19 1.20
CA LYS A 97 -0.47 8.53 1.40
C LYS A 97 0.18 7.59 2.41
N ASP A 98 -0.45 7.37 3.56
CA ASP A 98 0.08 6.52 4.62
C ASP A 98 0.20 5.06 4.16
N ASN A 99 -0.83 4.52 3.48
CA ASN A 99 -0.77 3.17 2.92
C ASN A 99 0.34 3.03 1.86
N SER A 100 0.53 4.06 1.03
CA SER A 100 1.57 4.06 0.00
C SER A 100 2.97 4.16 0.60
N LEU A 101 3.18 5.01 1.61
CA LEU A 101 4.44 5.09 2.35
C LEU A 101 4.75 3.79 3.08
N PHE A 102 3.74 3.19 3.74
CA PHE A 102 3.89 1.88 4.37
C PHE A 102 4.30 0.79 3.37
N ALA A 103 3.65 0.73 2.20
CA ALA A 103 3.99 -0.22 1.16
C ALA A 103 5.44 -0.02 0.65
N LEU A 104 5.84 1.24 0.44
CA LEU A 104 7.21 1.60 0.04
C LEU A 104 8.25 1.17 1.08
N TYR A 105 8.03 1.49 2.35
CA TYR A 105 8.97 1.12 3.43
C TYR A 105 9.03 -0.39 3.65
N ALA A 106 7.88 -1.07 3.63
CA ALA A 106 7.83 -2.53 3.70
C ALA A 106 8.57 -3.18 2.52
N PHE A 107 8.43 -2.62 1.33
CA PHE A 107 9.14 -3.09 0.13
C PHE A 107 10.66 -2.92 0.24
N LEU A 108 11.13 -1.73 0.64
CA LEU A 108 12.55 -1.48 0.90
C LEU A 108 13.11 -2.43 1.96
N PHE A 109 12.35 -2.66 3.04
CA PHE A 109 12.72 -3.60 4.08
C PHE A 109 12.83 -5.03 3.55
N VAL A 110 11.86 -5.48 2.74
CA VAL A 110 11.89 -6.80 2.08
C VAL A 110 13.11 -6.95 1.16
N ILE A 111 13.45 -5.92 0.37
CA ILE A 111 14.67 -5.93 -0.46
C ILE A 111 15.92 -6.10 0.40
N VAL A 112 16.05 -5.28 1.45
CA VAL A 112 17.21 -5.33 2.34
C VAL A 112 17.33 -6.72 2.98
N LEU A 113 16.23 -7.29 3.45
CA LEU A 113 16.22 -8.66 3.99
C LEU A 113 16.62 -9.71 2.95
N PHE A 114 16.17 -9.55 1.70
CA PHE A 114 16.54 -10.45 0.61
C PHE A 114 18.05 -10.44 0.36
N PHE A 115 18.70 -9.28 0.40
CA PHE A 115 20.16 -9.20 0.30
C PHE A 115 20.87 -9.74 1.54
N ILE A 116 20.42 -9.38 2.75
CA ILE A 116 21.02 -9.87 4.01
C ILE A 116 20.94 -11.40 4.10
N LYS A 117 19.87 -12.01 3.58
CA LYS A 117 19.71 -13.46 3.49
C LYS A 117 20.87 -14.12 2.73
N GLU A 118 21.28 -13.55 1.60
CA GLU A 118 22.30 -14.09 0.70
C GLU A 118 23.74 -13.72 1.13
N VAL A 119 23.91 -12.70 1.97
CA VAL A 119 25.21 -12.32 2.52
C VAL A 119 25.57 -13.23 3.70
N ASP A 120 26.67 -13.96 3.56
CA ASP A 120 27.32 -14.63 4.68
C ASP A 120 28.31 -13.68 5.35
N PHE A 121 27.93 -13.20 6.54
CA PHE A 121 28.80 -12.37 7.35
C PHE A 121 29.85 -13.25 8.06
N PRO A 122 31.16 -13.02 7.83
CA PRO A 122 32.22 -13.91 8.32
C PRO A 122 32.35 -14.01 9.85
N TYR A 123 31.66 -13.15 10.62
CA TYR A 123 31.71 -13.13 12.08
C TYR A 123 30.33 -13.20 12.76
N VAL A 124 29.26 -13.38 11.99
CA VAL A 124 27.89 -13.47 12.52
C VAL A 124 27.38 -14.88 12.31
N HIS A 125 27.52 -15.71 13.33
CA HIS A 125 26.91 -17.03 13.34
C HIS A 125 25.42 -16.91 13.62
N TRP A 126 24.63 -17.74 12.93
CA TRP A 126 23.21 -17.81 13.18
C TRP A 126 22.95 -18.38 14.58
N PHE A 127 22.09 -17.70 15.35
CA PHE A 127 21.89 -17.97 16.77
C PHE A 127 21.00 -19.19 17.07
N ILE A 128 20.37 -19.80 16.06
CA ILE A 128 19.49 -20.97 16.21
C ILE A 128 20.00 -22.15 15.37
N GLU A 129 20.62 -23.15 15.99
CA GLU A 129 21.01 -24.41 15.33
C GLU A 129 19.86 -25.44 15.36
N SER A 130 18.77 -25.15 14.64
CA SER A 130 17.63 -26.08 14.47
C SER A 130 17.60 -26.64 13.06
N LYS A 131 17.23 -27.92 12.92
CA LYS A 131 16.99 -28.56 11.61
C LYS A 131 15.85 -27.91 10.83
N ILE A 132 14.90 -27.26 11.52
CA ILE A 132 13.71 -26.67 10.91
C ILE A 132 13.84 -25.14 10.82
N PHE A 133 14.37 -24.48 11.87
CA PHE A 133 14.52 -23.03 11.91
C PHE A 133 15.93 -22.60 11.47
N THR A 134 16.21 -22.72 10.18
CA THR A 134 17.46 -22.24 9.58
C THR A 134 17.42 -20.72 9.35
N LYS A 135 18.60 -20.09 9.21
CA LYS A 135 18.76 -18.68 8.77
C LYS A 135 17.86 -18.40 7.56
N ILE A 136 18.00 -19.23 6.52
CA ILE A 136 17.27 -19.13 5.26
C ILE A 136 15.75 -19.19 5.51
N PHE A 137 15.28 -20.17 6.30
CA PHE A 137 13.86 -20.31 6.61
C PHE A 137 13.29 -19.08 7.31
N VAL A 138 14.01 -18.51 8.29
CA VAL A 138 13.53 -17.33 9.01
C VAL A 138 13.46 -16.11 8.09
N TYR A 139 14.51 -15.85 7.30
CA TYR A 139 14.49 -14.75 6.34
C TYR A 139 13.38 -14.92 5.29
N ASP A 140 13.19 -16.12 4.74
CA ASP A 140 12.13 -16.39 3.77
C ASP A 140 10.73 -16.19 4.35
N THR A 141 10.52 -16.59 5.61
CA THR A 141 9.25 -16.36 6.31
C THR A 141 8.98 -14.87 6.50
N ILE A 142 9.99 -14.10 6.94
CA ILE A 142 9.83 -12.65 7.15
C ILE A 142 9.61 -11.94 5.82
N ILE A 143 10.32 -12.33 4.76
CA ILE A 143 10.14 -11.81 3.40
C ILE A 143 8.72 -12.10 2.90
N LEU A 144 8.19 -13.32 3.11
CA LEU A 144 6.80 -13.66 2.76
C LEU A 144 5.80 -12.79 3.52
N ILE A 145 5.96 -12.65 4.84
CA ILE A 145 5.11 -11.77 5.66
C ILE A 145 5.14 -10.35 5.11
N GLY A 146 6.34 -9.81 4.84
CA GLY A 146 6.51 -8.48 4.26
C GLY A 146 5.78 -8.31 2.93
N ASN A 147 5.90 -9.29 2.02
CA ASN A 147 5.18 -9.28 0.75
C ASN A 147 3.65 -9.27 0.96
N PHE A 148 3.11 -10.12 1.83
CA PHE A 148 1.67 -10.11 2.12
C PHE A 148 1.19 -8.80 2.75
N LEU A 149 2.00 -8.17 3.61
CA LEU A 149 1.69 -6.85 4.15
C LEU A 149 1.67 -5.77 3.06
N ILE A 150 2.59 -5.84 2.10
CA ILE A 150 2.58 -4.96 0.92
C ILE A 150 1.29 -5.16 0.13
N PHE A 151 0.91 -6.41 -0.18
CA PHE A 151 -0.38 -6.71 -0.85
C PHE A 151 -1.59 -6.21 -0.08
N TRP A 152 -1.60 -6.37 1.25
CA TRP A 152 -2.69 -5.86 2.06
C TRP A 152 -2.77 -4.33 1.99
N SER A 153 -1.64 -3.63 2.11
CA SER A 153 -1.60 -2.17 1.96
C SER A 153 -2.11 -1.72 0.59
N ILE A 154 -1.74 -2.44 -0.48
CA ILE A 154 -2.23 -2.18 -1.83
C ILE A 154 -3.75 -2.29 -1.90
N ILE A 155 -4.34 -3.34 -1.33
CA ILE A 155 -5.80 -3.54 -1.30
C ILE A 155 -6.49 -2.38 -0.58
N ASP A 156 -5.94 -1.92 0.54
CA ASP A 156 -6.51 -0.80 1.29
C ASP A 156 -6.36 0.52 0.51
N SER A 157 -5.21 0.77 -0.14
CA SER A 157 -5.04 1.90 -1.06
C SER A 157 -6.05 1.90 -2.21
N MET A 158 -6.29 0.74 -2.85
CA MET A 158 -7.28 0.65 -3.94
C MET A 158 -8.69 1.01 -3.46
N LYS A 159 -9.09 0.58 -2.26
CA LYS A 159 -10.40 0.96 -1.69
C LYS A 159 -10.50 2.48 -1.53
N VAL A 160 -9.43 3.12 -1.08
CA VAL A 160 -9.39 4.58 -0.91
C VAL A 160 -9.47 5.29 -2.27
N VAL A 161 -8.73 4.82 -3.28
CA VAL A 161 -8.82 5.30 -4.67
C VAL A 161 -10.26 5.25 -5.17
N PHE A 162 -10.96 4.13 -4.98
CA PHE A 162 -12.37 4.01 -5.39
C PHE A 162 -13.30 4.95 -4.64
N LYS A 163 -13.11 5.16 -3.33
CA LYS A 163 -13.89 6.13 -2.54
C LYS A 163 -13.70 7.55 -3.07
N ILE A 164 -12.46 7.92 -3.37
CA ILE A 164 -12.11 9.23 -3.92
C ILE A 164 -12.76 9.42 -5.31
N SER A 165 -12.64 8.42 -6.19
CA SER A 165 -13.26 8.47 -7.53
C SER A 165 -14.77 8.69 -7.46
N LYS A 166 -15.46 7.93 -6.61
CA LYS A 166 -16.92 8.09 -6.40
C LYS A 166 -17.29 9.46 -5.85
N ALA A 167 -16.48 9.99 -4.92
CA ALA A 167 -16.71 11.32 -4.37
C ALA A 167 -16.57 12.42 -5.44
N PHE A 168 -15.63 12.26 -6.38
CA PHE A 168 -15.47 13.21 -7.50
C PHE A 168 -16.54 13.07 -8.58
N GLU A 169 -17.03 11.86 -8.86
CA GLU A 169 -18.14 11.64 -9.80
C GLU A 169 -19.41 12.36 -9.33
N LEU A 170 -19.76 12.24 -8.05
CA LEU A 170 -20.92 12.91 -7.45
C LEU A 170 -20.84 14.45 -7.55
N VAL A 171 -19.64 15.04 -7.48
CA VAL A 171 -19.44 16.50 -7.62
C VAL A 171 -19.53 16.97 -9.07
N ARG A 172 -19.44 16.05 -10.05
CA ARG A 172 -19.45 16.38 -11.49
C ARG A 172 -20.83 16.32 -12.12
N GLU A 173 -21.78 15.63 -11.47
CA GLU A 173 -23.17 15.49 -11.94
C GLU A 173 -24.11 16.63 -11.49
N ASP A 174 -23.60 17.56 -10.67
CA ASP A 174 -24.24 18.85 -10.30
C ASP A 174 -23.60 20.07 -11.01
#